data_AF-A0A960MHN2-F1
#
_entry.id   AF-A0A960MHN2-F1
#
_cell.length_a   1.000
_cell.length_b   1.000
_cell.length_c   1.000
_cell.angle_alpha   90.00
_cell.angle_beta   90.00
_cell.angle_gamma   90.00
#
_symmetry.space_group_name_H-M   'P 1'
#
loop_
_entity.id
_entity.type
_entity.pdbx_description
1 polymer ?
#
loop_
_entity_poly.entity_id
_entity_poly.type
_entity_poly.pdbx_seq_one_letter_code
_entity_poly.pdbx_strand_id
1 'polypeptide(L)'
;MTLDSHHHFWQYTAAEYGWIGEGMDVLKRDYGPDDLKPLIDEAGIDGVISVQARTNLAENGALLSHAHRHDWIRGVVGWVDLTQAGVGDQLGRYAGEKKFVGVREVLQGMDDDGYCLRDDFNRGLSLLHDFGLVYDILIFHRHLGNAVLLVDRHPSQVFVLDH
;
A
#
# COMPACT_ATOMS: atom_id res chain seq x y z
N MET A 1 -10.35 -19.01 -7.19
CA MET A 1 -10.21 -18.10 -6.04
C MET A 1 -10.36 -16.69 -6.58
N THR A 2 -11.35 -15.96 -6.09
CA THR A 2 -11.65 -14.57 -6.45
C THR A 2 -11.16 -13.69 -5.30
N LEU A 3 -10.32 -12.70 -5.59
CA LEU A 3 -9.80 -11.79 -4.58
C LEU A 3 -10.23 -10.36 -4.88
N ASP A 4 -10.60 -9.62 -3.83
CA ASP A 4 -10.59 -8.16 -3.85
C ASP A 4 -9.15 -7.70 -3.62
N SER A 5 -8.51 -7.16 -4.65
CA SER A 5 -7.11 -6.78 -4.60
C SER A 5 -6.86 -5.43 -3.94
N HIS A 6 -7.89 -4.65 -3.59
CA HIS A 6 -7.68 -3.29 -3.09
C HIS A 6 -8.81 -2.82 -2.17
N HIS A 7 -8.54 -2.81 -0.87
CA HIS A 7 -9.36 -2.08 0.10
C HIS A 7 -8.49 -1.54 1.25
N HIS A 8 -9.10 -0.76 2.13
CA HIS A 8 -8.44 -0.13 3.28
C HIS A 8 -9.15 -0.48 4.59
N PHE A 9 -8.44 -0.35 5.71
CA PHE A 9 -9.00 -0.36 7.06
C PHE A 9 -8.47 0.83 7.83
N TRP A 10 -9.26 1.34 8.78
CA TRP A 10 -8.81 2.41 9.66
C TRP A 10 -9.61 2.52 10.96
N GLN A 11 -8.95 3.09 11.96
CA GLN A 11 -9.59 3.75 13.09
C GLN A 11 -9.51 5.25 12.83
N TYR A 12 -10.66 5.90 12.65
CA TYR A 12 -10.72 7.25 12.11
C TYR A 12 -10.38 8.30 13.17
N THR A 13 -9.41 9.15 12.82
CA THR A 13 -9.22 10.45 13.48
C THR A 13 -8.96 11.49 12.39
N ALA A 14 -9.57 12.67 12.51
CA ALA A 14 -9.39 13.73 11.51
C ALA A 14 -7.91 14.15 11.35
N ALA A 15 -7.10 14.03 12.41
CA ALA A 15 -5.69 14.38 12.39
C ALA A 15 -4.83 13.40 11.58
N GLU A 16 -5.18 12.11 11.58
CA GLU A 16 -4.37 11.10 10.88
C GLU A 16 -4.83 10.83 9.44
N TYR A 17 -6.07 11.19 9.09
CA TYR A 17 -6.64 10.98 7.75
C TYR A 17 -6.96 12.32 7.08
N GLY A 18 -5.95 13.18 6.94
CA GLY A 18 -6.12 14.53 6.37
C GLY A 18 -6.67 14.57 4.93
N TRP A 19 -6.63 13.45 4.21
CA TRP A 19 -7.25 13.30 2.90
C TRP A 19 -8.79 13.13 2.95
N ILE A 20 -9.36 12.78 4.10
CA ILE A 20 -10.81 12.68 4.31
C ILE A 20 -11.36 14.08 4.63
N GLY A 21 -11.88 14.74 3.60
CA GLY A 21 -12.31 16.14 3.66
C GLY A 21 -13.81 16.36 3.90
N GLU A 22 -14.25 17.58 3.57
CA GLU A 22 -15.67 17.93 3.50
C GLU A 22 -16.38 17.12 2.41
N GLY A 23 -17.62 16.71 2.66
CA GLY A 23 -18.41 15.87 1.73
C GLY A 23 -18.06 14.38 1.75
N MET A 24 -17.06 13.96 2.53
CA MET A 24 -16.65 12.55 2.69
C MET A 24 -17.16 11.93 4.00
N ASP A 25 -18.33 12.35 4.50
CA ASP A 25 -18.79 12.01 5.86
C ASP A 25 -18.95 10.50 6.10
N VAL A 26 -19.27 9.73 5.05
CA VAL A 26 -19.33 8.27 5.13
C VAL A 26 -18.01 7.63 5.55
N LEU A 27 -16.87 8.27 5.22
CA LEU A 27 -15.53 7.78 5.56
C LEU A 27 -15.07 8.18 6.97
N LYS A 28 -15.78 9.11 7.64
CA LYS A 28 -15.43 9.68 8.95
C LYS A 28 -15.85 8.80 10.13
N ARG A 29 -15.57 7.50 10.02
CA ARG A 29 -15.84 6.47 11.04
C ARG A 29 -14.83 5.34 10.90
N ASP A 30 -14.76 4.47 11.89
CA ASP A 30 -13.91 3.28 11.81
C ASP A 30 -14.44 2.30 10.73
N TYR A 31 -13.51 1.67 10.03
CA TYR A 31 -13.79 0.57 9.11
C TYR A 31 -12.79 -0.56 9.39
N GLY A 32 -13.31 -1.72 9.76
CA GLY A 32 -12.51 -2.89 10.10
C GLY A 32 -12.99 -4.18 9.46
N PRO A 33 -12.35 -5.32 9.80
CA PRO A 33 -12.70 -6.62 9.23
C PRO A 33 -14.17 -7.03 9.41
N ASP A 34 -14.79 -6.64 10.52
CA ASP A 34 -16.19 -6.98 10.82
C ASP A 34 -17.18 -6.20 9.94
N ASP A 35 -16.78 -5.02 9.43
CA ASP A 35 -17.54 -4.27 8.44
C ASP A 35 -17.43 -4.89 7.04
N LEU A 36 -16.25 -5.43 6.69
CA LEU A 36 -15.96 -5.93 5.35
C LEU A 36 -16.39 -7.38 5.14
N LYS A 37 -16.23 -8.25 6.15
CA LYS A 37 -16.48 -9.70 6.01
C LYS A 37 -17.87 -10.03 5.47
N PRO A 38 -18.97 -9.43 5.96
CA PRO A 38 -20.30 -9.68 5.41
C PRO A 38 -20.42 -9.30 3.94
N LEU A 39 -19.76 -8.21 3.51
CA LEU A 39 -19.82 -7.70 2.14
C LEU A 39 -19.10 -8.63 1.16
N ILE A 40 -17.91 -9.12 1.53
CA ILE A 40 -17.17 -10.06 0.66
C ILE A 40 -17.86 -11.43 0.58
N ASP A 41 -18.54 -11.86 1.65
CA ASP A 41 -19.34 -13.09 1.64
C ASP A 41 -20.54 -12.96 0.71
N GLU A 42 -21.27 -11.85 0.80
CA GLU A 42 -22.40 -11.55 -0.09
C GLU A 42 -21.96 -11.46 -1.56
N ALA A 43 -20.79 -10.87 -1.81
CA ALA A 43 -20.23 -10.73 -3.15
C ALA A 43 -19.58 -12.00 -3.71
N GLY A 44 -19.40 -13.06 -2.90
CA GLY A 44 -18.72 -14.29 -3.31
C GLY A 44 -17.21 -14.11 -3.53
N ILE A 45 -16.57 -13.24 -2.75
CA ILE A 45 -15.13 -12.97 -2.79
C ILE A 45 -14.42 -13.84 -1.74
N ASP A 46 -13.42 -14.62 -2.16
CA ASP A 46 -12.73 -15.63 -1.32
C ASP A 46 -11.66 -15.04 -0.38
N GLY A 47 -11.27 -13.80 -0.61
CA GLY A 47 -10.30 -13.09 0.20
C GLY A 47 -9.91 -11.73 -0.34
N VAL A 48 -9.07 -11.02 0.41
CA VAL A 48 -8.73 -9.62 0.13
C VAL A 48 -7.24 -9.34 0.26
N ILE A 49 -6.78 -8.28 -0.39
CA ILE A 49 -5.49 -7.61 -0.14
C ILE A 49 -5.76 -6.25 0.51
N SER A 50 -5.24 -6.05 1.71
CA SER A 50 -5.40 -4.79 2.44
C SER A 50 -4.25 -3.85 2.14
N VAL A 51 -4.55 -2.64 1.69
CA VAL A 51 -3.56 -1.65 1.27
C VAL A 51 -3.49 -0.52 2.31
N GLN A 52 -2.30 -0.02 2.60
CA GLN A 52 -2.11 1.12 3.50
C GLN A 52 -2.96 2.33 3.08
N ALA A 53 -3.49 3.09 4.03
CA ALA A 53 -4.24 4.33 3.82
C ALA A 53 -3.47 5.58 4.25
N ARG A 54 -2.34 5.42 4.97
CA ARG A 54 -1.43 6.49 5.41
C ARG A 54 0.04 6.08 5.34
N THR A 55 0.92 7.05 5.26
CA THR A 55 2.38 6.87 5.19
C THR A 55 2.98 6.71 6.59
N ASN A 56 2.60 5.63 7.29
CA ASN A 56 3.00 5.38 8.67
C ASN A 56 3.28 3.88 8.93
N LEU A 57 4.44 3.59 9.53
CA LEU A 57 4.85 2.22 9.87
C LEU A 57 3.94 1.52 10.89
N ALA A 58 3.29 2.28 11.77
CA ALA A 58 2.32 1.72 12.71
C ALA A 58 1.12 1.08 11.97
N GLU A 59 0.80 1.56 10.77
CA GLU A 59 -0.28 1.00 9.96
C GLU A 59 0.06 -0.41 9.44
N ASN A 60 1.32 -0.66 9.05
CA ASN A 60 1.75 -2.02 8.67
C ASN A 60 1.46 -3.02 9.80
N GLY A 61 1.75 -2.65 11.04
CA GLY A 61 1.48 -3.48 12.21
C GLY A 61 -0.01 -3.73 12.43
N ALA A 62 -0.85 -2.72 12.25
CA ALA A 62 -2.30 -2.85 12.36
C ALA A 62 -2.87 -3.77 11.26
N LEU A 63 -2.47 -3.57 10.00
CA LEU A 63 -2.92 -4.38 8.86
C LEU A 63 -2.44 -5.84 8.97
N LEU A 64 -1.18 -6.07 9.34
CA LEU A 64 -0.65 -7.42 9.58
C LEU A 64 -1.35 -8.09 10.75
N SER A 65 -1.67 -7.35 11.83
CA SER A 65 -2.47 -7.87 12.94
C SER A 65 -3.88 -8.30 12.50
N HIS A 66 -4.55 -7.55 11.63
CA HIS A 66 -5.79 -8.01 11.01
C HIS A 66 -5.55 -9.27 10.18
N ALA A 67 -4.52 -9.26 9.34
CA ALA A 67 -4.21 -10.38 8.46
C ALA A 67 -3.89 -11.68 9.24
N HIS A 68 -3.27 -11.60 10.42
CA HIS A 68 -2.97 -12.76 11.26
C HIS A 68 -4.21 -13.35 11.93
N ARG A 69 -5.23 -12.53 12.22
CA ARG A 69 -6.47 -12.97 12.86
C ARG A 69 -7.52 -13.45 11.87
N HIS A 70 -7.38 -13.09 10.60
CA HIS A 70 -8.38 -13.31 9.56
C HIS A 70 -7.75 -13.95 8.33
N ASP A 71 -7.97 -15.24 8.14
CA ASP A 71 -7.35 -15.98 7.04
C ASP A 71 -7.75 -15.49 5.65
N TRP A 72 -8.96 -14.93 5.52
CA TRP A 72 -9.47 -14.36 4.27
C TRP A 72 -8.74 -13.07 3.86
N ILE A 73 -7.99 -12.42 4.76
CA ILE A 73 -7.02 -11.39 4.37
C ILE A 73 -5.75 -12.12 3.91
N ARG A 74 -5.51 -12.11 2.60
CA ARG A 74 -4.48 -12.91 1.92
C ARG A 74 -3.14 -12.18 1.82
N GLY A 75 -3.15 -10.85 1.90
CA GLY A 75 -1.94 -10.05 1.85
C GLY A 75 -2.16 -8.62 2.32
N VAL A 76 -1.06 -7.95 2.57
CA VAL A 76 -0.95 -6.55 2.98
C VAL A 76 0.05 -5.86 2.07
N VAL A 77 -0.38 -4.76 1.44
CA VAL A 77 0.50 -3.78 0.81
C VAL A 77 0.72 -2.66 1.82
N GLY A 78 1.91 -2.61 2.40
CA GLY A 78 2.26 -1.67 3.45
C GLY A 78 2.93 -0.40 2.94
N TRP A 79 3.44 0.39 3.87
CA TRP A 79 4.25 1.57 3.59
C TRP A 79 5.62 1.46 4.26
N VAL A 80 6.69 1.82 3.56
CA VAL A 80 8.00 2.11 4.13
C VAL A 80 8.59 3.32 3.41
N ASP A 81 9.42 4.10 4.09
CA ASP A 81 10.14 5.20 3.44
C ASP A 81 11.32 4.65 2.62
N LEU A 82 11.11 4.51 1.31
CA LEU A 82 12.09 4.01 0.35
C LEU A 82 13.29 4.95 0.19
N THR A 83 13.22 6.20 0.66
CA THR A 83 14.34 7.14 0.57
C THR A 83 15.39 6.94 1.68
N GLN A 84 15.04 6.22 2.75
CA GLN A 84 15.95 5.98 3.88
C GLN A 84 17.15 5.13 3.45
N ALA A 85 18.34 5.50 3.92
CA ALA A 85 19.57 4.76 3.60
C ALA A 85 19.54 3.31 4.12
N GLY A 86 18.89 3.07 5.25
CA GLY A 86 18.77 1.76 5.89
C GLY A 86 17.48 1.00 5.58
N VAL A 87 16.73 1.39 4.54
CA VAL A 87 15.41 0.78 4.25
C VAL A 87 15.47 -0.74 4.02
N GLY A 88 16.60 -1.28 3.56
CA GLY A 88 16.81 -2.71 3.38
C GLY A 88 16.59 -3.54 4.66
N ASP A 89 17.04 -3.06 5.82
CA ASP A 89 16.83 -3.75 7.10
C ASP A 89 15.34 -3.81 7.45
N GLN A 90 14.61 -2.76 7.12
CA GLN A 90 13.19 -2.66 7.37
C GLN A 90 12.38 -3.55 6.41
N LEU A 91 12.72 -3.54 5.13
CA LEU A 91 12.14 -4.43 4.13
C LEU A 91 12.38 -5.88 4.49
N GLY A 92 13.59 -6.25 4.91
CA GLY A 92 13.91 -7.62 5.32
C GLY A 92 13.09 -8.10 6.52
N ARG A 93 12.78 -7.22 7.48
CA ARG A 93 11.88 -7.56 8.60
C ARG A 93 10.46 -7.84 8.11
N TYR A 94 9.91 -6.99 7.26
CA TYR A 94 8.55 -7.18 6.75
C TYR A 94 8.45 -8.33 5.74
N ALA A 95 9.47 -8.58 4.93
CA ALA A 95 9.52 -9.73 4.03
C ALA A 95 9.51 -11.08 4.77
N GLY A 96 9.89 -11.08 6.06
CA GLY A 96 9.72 -12.24 6.95
C GLY A 96 8.27 -12.51 7.34
N GLU A 97 7.37 -11.54 7.20
CA GLU A 97 5.94 -11.69 7.45
C GLU A 97 5.25 -12.22 6.19
N LYS A 98 4.77 -13.47 6.23
CA LYS A 98 4.22 -14.18 5.06
C LYS A 98 3.12 -13.42 4.30
N LYS A 99 2.37 -12.56 4.99
CA LYS A 99 1.27 -11.78 4.40
C LYS A 99 1.68 -10.35 4.01
N PHE A 100 2.92 -9.93 4.20
CA PHE A 100 3.40 -8.66 3.67
C PHE A 100 3.86 -8.86 2.22
N VAL A 101 3.07 -8.38 1.27
CA VAL A 101 3.22 -8.76 -0.16
C VAL A 101 3.65 -7.61 -1.06
N GLY A 102 3.61 -6.36 -0.55
CA GLY A 102 4.00 -5.21 -1.34
C GLY A 102 4.16 -3.94 -0.52
N VAL A 103 4.62 -2.91 -1.20
CA VAL A 103 4.80 -1.55 -0.68
C VAL A 103 4.14 -0.56 -1.62
N ARG A 104 3.52 0.48 -1.06
CA ARG A 104 2.98 1.61 -1.81
C ARG A 104 3.50 2.91 -1.23
N GLU A 105 3.75 3.89 -2.10
CA GLU A 105 3.92 5.29 -1.71
C GLU A 105 2.77 6.12 -2.30
N VAL A 106 2.28 7.13 -1.58
CA VAL A 106 1.18 8.00 -2.02
C VAL A 106 1.75 9.12 -2.91
N LEU A 107 2.35 8.73 -4.04
CA LEU A 107 3.03 9.65 -4.97
C LEU A 107 2.12 10.78 -5.45
N GLN A 108 0.81 10.52 -5.59
CA GLN A 108 -0.16 11.53 -6.00
C GLN A 108 -0.28 12.72 -5.04
N GLY A 109 0.09 12.54 -3.77
CA GLY A 109 0.05 13.57 -2.73
C GLY A 109 1.36 14.32 -2.53
N MET A 110 2.40 14.00 -3.31
CA MET A 110 3.70 14.67 -3.23
C MET A 110 3.68 16.01 -3.98
N ASP A 111 4.36 17.02 -3.44
CA ASP A 111 4.50 18.33 -4.09
C ASP A 111 5.35 18.28 -5.37
N ASP A 112 6.31 17.34 -5.42
CA ASP A 112 7.18 17.11 -6.57
C ASP A 112 6.62 16.00 -7.46
N ASP A 113 6.07 16.36 -8.62
CA ASP A 113 5.59 15.41 -9.63
C ASP A 113 6.69 14.40 -10.05
N GLY A 114 7.97 14.78 -9.92
CA GLY A 114 9.16 13.97 -10.22
C GLY A 114 9.69 13.15 -9.04
N TYR A 115 9.00 13.12 -7.90
CA TYR A 115 9.47 12.46 -6.67
C TYR A 115 9.94 11.01 -6.90
N CYS A 116 9.20 10.24 -7.70
CA CYS A 116 9.54 8.85 -7.99
C CYS A 116 10.82 8.68 -8.84
N LEU A 117 11.35 9.75 -9.44
CA LEU A 117 12.57 9.73 -10.24
C LEU A 117 13.84 9.99 -9.44
N ARG A 118 13.71 10.34 -8.15
CA ARG A 118 14.86 10.61 -7.27
C ARG A 118 15.71 9.37 -7.06
N ASP A 119 17.03 9.55 -7.01
CA ASP A 119 17.98 8.45 -6.87
C ASP A 119 17.83 7.70 -5.54
N ASP A 120 17.50 8.40 -4.45
CA ASP A 120 17.30 7.80 -3.14
C ASP A 120 16.07 6.90 -3.08
N PHE A 121 14.96 7.35 -3.65
CA PHE A 121 13.74 6.56 -3.82
C PHE A 121 13.99 5.32 -4.69
N ASN A 122 14.65 5.49 -5.84
CA ASN A 122 14.93 4.38 -6.77
C ASN A 122 15.90 3.35 -6.17
N ARG A 123 16.85 3.79 -5.34
CA ARG A 123 17.71 2.88 -4.56
C ARG A 123 16.88 1.98 -3.65
N GLY A 124 15.95 2.54 -2.88
CA GLY A 124 15.09 1.75 -2.00
C GLY A 124 14.15 0.82 -2.79
N LEU A 125 13.52 1.34 -3.85
CA LEU A 125 12.62 0.56 -4.69
C LEU A 125 13.30 -0.64 -5.35
N SER A 126 14.55 -0.49 -5.78
CA SER A 126 15.32 -1.58 -6.40
C SER A 126 15.50 -2.82 -5.49
N LEU A 127 15.36 -2.65 -4.17
CA LEU A 127 15.48 -3.74 -3.20
C LEU A 127 14.21 -4.60 -3.12
N LEU A 128 13.04 -4.08 -3.55
CA LEU A 128 11.76 -4.76 -3.39
C LEU A 128 11.73 -6.10 -4.13
N HIS A 129 12.26 -6.14 -5.34
CA HIS A 129 12.38 -7.35 -6.17
C HIS A 129 13.11 -8.47 -5.41
N ASP A 130 14.23 -8.17 -4.77
CA ASP A 130 15.05 -9.17 -4.07
C ASP A 130 14.35 -9.73 -2.82
N PHE A 131 13.40 -8.98 -2.26
CA PHE A 131 12.50 -9.43 -1.20
C PHE A 131 11.19 -10.06 -1.71
N GLY A 132 10.99 -10.12 -3.03
CA GLY A 132 9.75 -10.63 -3.64
C GLY A 132 8.52 -9.76 -3.38
N LEU A 133 8.72 -8.46 -3.10
CA LEU A 133 7.65 -7.51 -2.81
C LEU A 133 7.21 -6.78 -4.08
N VAL A 134 5.89 -6.61 -4.23
CA VAL A 134 5.28 -5.79 -5.30
C VAL A 134 5.38 -4.30 -4.94
N TYR A 135 5.43 -3.43 -5.94
CA TYR A 135 5.26 -1.99 -5.75
C TYR A 135 3.97 -1.49 -6.40
N ASP A 136 3.09 -0.87 -5.62
CA ASP A 136 1.86 -0.28 -6.11
C ASP A 136 2.10 1.20 -6.47
N ILE A 137 1.71 1.60 -7.69
CA ILE A 137 1.90 2.94 -8.24
C ILE A 137 0.59 3.72 -8.08
N LEU A 138 0.51 4.59 -7.06
CA LEU A 138 -0.63 5.47 -6.84
C LEU A 138 -0.33 6.91 -7.29
N ILE A 139 -0.89 7.30 -8.43
CA ILE A 139 -0.58 8.56 -9.12
C ILE A 139 -1.82 9.17 -9.78
N PHE A 140 -1.77 10.48 -10.04
CA PHE A 140 -2.69 11.13 -10.98
C PHE A 140 -2.21 10.98 -12.43
N HIS A 141 -3.12 11.23 -13.38
CA HIS A 141 -2.84 11.19 -14.83
C HIS A 141 -1.60 12.01 -15.24
N ARG A 142 -1.33 13.15 -14.58
CA ARG A 142 -0.21 14.03 -14.92
C ARG A 142 1.16 13.39 -14.65
N HIS A 143 1.22 12.38 -13.77
CA HIS A 143 2.47 11.70 -13.42
C HIS A 143 2.78 10.50 -14.32
N LEU A 144 1.88 10.11 -15.25
CA LEU A 144 2.05 8.90 -16.07
C LEU A 144 3.38 8.89 -16.84
N GLY A 145 3.84 10.04 -17.33
CA GLY A 145 5.15 10.16 -17.98
C GLY A 145 6.31 9.78 -17.06
N ASN A 146 6.27 10.20 -15.80
CA ASN A 146 7.28 9.85 -14.80
C ASN A 146 7.16 8.39 -14.36
N ALA A 147 5.95 7.84 -14.31
CA ALA A 147 5.75 6.42 -14.00
C ALA A 147 6.31 5.48 -15.08
N VAL A 148 6.20 5.85 -16.37
CA VAL A 148 6.86 5.09 -17.45
C VAL A 148 8.38 5.06 -17.24
N LEU A 149 8.99 6.21 -16.95
CA LEU A 149 10.43 6.29 -16.68
C LEU A 149 10.83 5.50 -15.43
N LEU A 150 10.00 5.48 -14.39
CA LEU A 150 10.20 4.66 -13.20
C LEU A 150 10.19 3.16 -13.57
N VAL A 151 9.16 2.69 -14.27
CA VAL A 151 9.02 1.28 -14.64
C VAL A 151 10.18 0.84 -15.56
N ASP A 152 10.58 1.67 -16.52
CA ASP A 152 11.71 1.41 -17.42
C ASP A 152 13.04 1.23 -16.66
N ARG A 153 13.22 1.89 -15.50
CA ARG A 153 14.42 1.76 -14.66
C ARG A 153 14.48 0.44 -13.89
N HIS A 154 13.33 -0.20 -13.64
CA HIS A 154 13.22 -1.41 -12.81
C HIS A 154 12.50 -2.54 -13.56
N PRO A 155 13.05 -3.04 -14.69
CA PRO A 155 12.35 -3.97 -15.58
C PRO A 155 12.02 -5.33 -14.94
N SER A 156 12.67 -5.69 -13.83
CA SER A 156 12.40 -6.93 -13.08
C SER A 156 11.37 -6.74 -11.96
N GLN A 157 11.05 -5.49 -11.59
CA GLN A 157 10.13 -5.22 -10.50
C GLN A 157 8.69 -5.46 -10.95
N VAL A 158 7.91 -6.14 -10.11
CA VAL A 158 6.47 -6.28 -10.32
C VAL A 158 5.79 -5.00 -9.85
N PHE A 159 5.05 -4.38 -10.75
CA PHE A 159 4.28 -3.17 -10.50
C PHE A 159 2.80 -3.45 -10.62
N VAL A 160 2.00 -2.83 -9.75
CA VAL A 160 0.55 -2.69 -9.91
C VAL A 160 0.26 -1.20 -10.10
N LEU A 161 -0.42 -0.84 -11.19
CA LEU A 161 -0.88 0.53 -11.38
C LEU A 161 -2.22 0.68 -10.68
N ASP A 162 -2.28 1.53 -9.66
CA ASP A 162 -3.54 1.94 -9.02
C ASP A 162 -4.31 2.89 -9.95
N HIS A 163 -5.61 3.02 -9.64
CA HIS A 163 -6.68 3.77 -10.30
C HIS A 163 -6.36 5.20 -10.74
#